data_AF-A0A3M1DEA5-F1
#
_entry.id   AF-A0A3M1DEA5-F1
#
_cell.length_a   1.000
_cell.length_b   1.000
_cell.length_c   1.000
_cell.angle_alpha   90.00
_cell.angle_beta   90.00
_cell.angle_gamma   90.00
#
_symmetry.space_group_name_H-M   'P 1'
#
loop_
_entity.id
_entity.type
_entity.pdbx_description
1 polymer ?
#
loop_
_entity_poly.entity_id
_entity_poly.type
_entity_poly.pdbx_seq_one_letter_code
_entity_poly.pdbx_strand_id
1 'polypeptide(L)'
;MSIPHEKKFHFKDGTAAGTLQELKDKIETISYDEFYGHVNDEKNDFANWVEGVLGDSELATRMRAVKSIVETVELLNEKLYPEETERREALLQERREPDIQAEIERKIFGEVEAPREDVAEDVPEIVEPAPPEEHPAEQPHAAPAEQPTATKEPELSKEEVAAAAREAAHVPITRVVQDKLEEQKEEALRRTTKEFVYGLLLGIILGFVLGVIIRGVTG
;
A
#
# COMPACT_ATOMS: atom_id res chain seq x y z
N MET A 1 20.93 -9.67 22.63
CA MET A 1 20.80 -10.67 23.72
C MET A 1 20.30 -11.96 23.11
N SER A 2 20.75 -13.12 23.59
CA SER A 2 20.25 -14.41 23.11
C SER A 2 19.06 -14.84 23.97
N ILE A 3 17.92 -15.13 23.35
CA ILE A 3 16.70 -15.59 24.03
C ILE A 3 16.79 -17.12 24.21
N PRO A 4 16.50 -17.68 25.40
CA PRO A 4 16.43 -19.12 25.62
C PRO A 4 15.52 -19.81 24.60
N HIS A 5 15.88 -21.03 24.19
CA HIS A 5 15.18 -21.74 23.13
C HIS A 5 13.68 -21.91 23.45
N GLU A 6 13.33 -22.18 24.70
CA GLU A 6 11.96 -22.35 25.16
C GLU A 6 11.11 -21.07 25.12
N LYS A 7 11.73 -19.90 24.95
CA LYS A 7 11.03 -18.60 24.87
C LYS A 7 10.97 -18.05 23.45
N LYS A 8 11.53 -18.74 22.46
CA LYS A 8 11.41 -18.34 21.06
C LYS A 8 9.96 -18.47 20.61
N PHE A 9 9.55 -17.64 19.67
CA PHE A 9 8.26 -17.77 19.01
C PHE A 9 8.33 -18.93 18.01
N HIS A 10 7.49 -19.95 18.15
CA HIS A 10 7.49 -21.12 17.28
C HIS A 10 6.37 -21.07 16.24
N PHE A 11 6.72 -21.30 14.99
CA PHE A 11 5.81 -21.37 13.84
C PHE A 11 5.36 -22.81 13.58
N LYS A 12 4.29 -22.99 12.80
CA LYS A 12 3.74 -24.33 12.51
C LYS A 12 4.67 -25.18 11.67
N ASP A 13 5.53 -24.55 10.87
CA ASP A 13 6.53 -25.22 10.05
C ASP A 13 7.79 -25.67 10.84
N GLY A 14 7.81 -25.43 12.15
CA GLY A 14 8.91 -25.79 13.04
C GLY A 14 10.04 -24.76 13.11
N THR A 15 9.96 -23.68 12.32
CA THR A 15 10.89 -22.55 12.47
C THR A 15 10.59 -21.77 13.74
N ALA A 16 11.55 -20.97 14.20
CA ALA A 16 11.39 -20.16 15.40
C ALA A 16 12.07 -18.80 15.28
N ALA A 17 11.45 -17.77 15.84
CA ALA A 17 12.01 -16.42 15.95
C ALA A 17 12.42 -16.11 17.39
N GLY A 18 13.69 -15.73 17.57
CA GLY A 18 14.27 -15.29 18.83
C GLY A 18 14.58 -13.79 18.87
N THR A 19 14.31 -13.04 17.81
CA THR A 19 14.49 -11.58 17.75
C THR A 19 13.34 -10.93 16.96
N LEU A 20 13.18 -9.60 17.09
CA LEU A 20 12.21 -8.86 16.27
C LEU A 20 12.53 -8.94 14.78
N GLN A 21 13.82 -8.96 14.40
CA GLN A 21 14.24 -9.10 13.02
C GLN A 21 13.82 -10.45 12.45
N GLU A 22 14.12 -11.55 13.15
CA GLU A 22 13.73 -12.90 12.73
C GLU A 22 12.21 -13.05 12.64
N LEU A 23 11.46 -12.42 13.57
CA LEU A 23 10.00 -12.40 13.53
C LEU A 23 9.50 -11.66 12.29
N LYS A 24 10.05 -10.48 11.99
CA LYS A 24 9.70 -9.67 10.83
C LYS A 24 9.97 -10.42 9.52
N ASP A 25 11.18 -10.94 9.33
CA ASP A 25 11.58 -11.69 8.14
C ASP A 25 10.68 -12.93 7.94
N LYS A 26 10.28 -13.57 9.04
CA LYS A 26 9.35 -14.69 8.99
C LYS A 26 7.94 -14.27 8.60
N ILE A 27 7.41 -13.19 9.17
CA ILE A 27 6.07 -12.68 8.85
C ILE A 27 5.98 -12.23 7.37
N GLU A 28 7.06 -11.72 6.78
CA GLU A 28 7.10 -11.36 5.36
C GLU A 28 6.89 -12.56 4.41
N THR A 29 7.21 -13.77 4.87
CA THR A 29 7.17 -15.00 4.06
C THR A 29 6.12 -16.01 4.51
N ILE A 30 5.44 -15.74 5.63
CA ILE A 30 4.45 -16.66 6.20
C ILE A 30 3.19 -16.73 5.33
N SER A 31 2.54 -17.88 5.32
CA SER A 31 1.24 -18.02 4.65
C SER A 31 0.14 -17.24 5.38
N TYR A 32 -0.87 -16.78 4.63
CA TYR A 32 -2.01 -16.06 5.21
C TYR A 32 -2.75 -16.87 6.28
N ASP A 33 -2.97 -18.17 6.03
CA ASP A 33 -3.67 -19.07 6.95
C ASP A 33 -2.91 -19.27 8.26
N GLU A 34 -1.58 -19.33 8.19
CA GLU A 34 -0.76 -19.43 9.39
C GLU A 34 -0.73 -18.12 10.17
N PHE A 35 -0.59 -16.97 9.49
CA PHE A 35 -0.68 -15.66 10.12
C PHE A 35 -2.02 -15.47 10.84
N TYR A 36 -3.14 -15.81 10.19
CA TYR A 36 -4.48 -15.68 10.78
C TYR A 36 -4.70 -16.62 11.98
N GLY A 37 -3.94 -17.72 12.05
CA GLY A 37 -3.91 -18.59 13.22
C GLY A 37 -3.31 -17.93 14.46
N HIS A 38 -2.45 -16.92 14.27
CA HIS A 38 -1.79 -16.16 15.33
C HIS A 38 -2.44 -14.79 15.59
N VAL A 39 -3.03 -14.18 14.57
CA VAL A 39 -3.64 -12.85 14.61
C VAL A 39 -5.07 -12.92 14.09
N ASN A 40 -6.03 -12.66 14.97
CA ASN A 40 -7.44 -12.60 14.65
C ASN A 40 -8.17 -11.58 15.55
N ASP A 41 -9.50 -11.56 15.52
CA ASP A 41 -10.29 -10.60 16.28
C ASP A 41 -10.20 -10.78 17.80
N GLU A 42 -9.85 -11.98 18.27
CA GLU A 42 -9.79 -12.33 19.70
C GLU A 42 -8.38 -12.26 20.27
N LYS A 43 -7.35 -12.51 19.44
CA LYS A 43 -5.97 -12.62 19.90
C LYS A 43 -4.94 -12.12 18.89
N ASN A 44 -3.79 -11.72 19.43
CA ASN A 44 -2.57 -11.48 18.68
C ASN A 44 -1.39 -12.11 19.44
N ASP A 45 -0.99 -13.31 19.01
CA ASP A 45 0.07 -14.09 19.67
C ASP A 45 1.44 -13.40 19.55
N PHE A 46 1.68 -12.67 18.45
CA PHE A 46 2.93 -11.92 18.28
C PHE A 46 3.04 -10.80 19.31
N ALA A 47 1.97 -10.04 19.54
CA ALA A 47 1.95 -8.99 20.56
C ALA A 47 2.20 -9.55 21.96
N ASN A 48 1.56 -10.68 22.30
CA ASN A 48 1.76 -11.33 23.59
C ASN A 48 3.21 -11.80 23.79
N TRP A 49 3.84 -12.32 22.73
CA TRP A 49 5.24 -12.72 22.76
C TRP A 49 6.19 -11.52 22.91
N VAL A 50 5.98 -10.46 22.14
CA VAL A 50 6.78 -9.22 22.23
C VAL A 50 6.72 -8.63 23.63
N GLU A 51 5.53 -8.57 24.24
CA GLU A 51 5.36 -8.08 25.60
C GLU A 51 6.01 -9.02 26.63
N GLY A 52 5.71 -10.32 26.57
CA GLY A 52 6.11 -11.27 27.61
C GLY A 52 7.56 -11.74 27.53
N VAL A 53 8.16 -11.74 26.35
CA VAL A 53 9.52 -12.25 26.11
C VAL A 53 10.51 -11.12 25.89
N LEU A 54 10.16 -10.11 25.10
CA LEU A 54 11.05 -8.97 24.83
C LEU A 54 10.87 -7.82 25.82
N GLY A 55 9.73 -7.75 26.50
CA GLY A 55 9.43 -6.68 27.45
C GLY A 55 9.02 -5.36 26.79
N ASP A 56 8.71 -5.35 25.49
CA ASP A 56 8.31 -4.13 24.78
C ASP A 56 6.78 -3.98 24.77
N SER A 57 6.24 -3.45 25.88
CA SER A 57 4.80 -3.28 26.06
C SER A 57 4.19 -2.24 25.12
N GLU A 58 4.96 -1.23 24.71
CA GLU A 58 4.50 -0.19 23.80
C GLU A 58 4.28 -0.76 22.40
N LEU A 59 5.29 -1.47 21.85
CA LEU A 59 5.17 -2.14 20.57
C LEU A 59 4.04 -3.18 20.60
N ALA A 60 3.96 -3.99 21.66
CA ALA A 60 2.89 -4.99 21.80
C ALA A 60 1.49 -4.36 21.79
N THR A 61 1.31 -3.21 22.45
CA THR A 61 0.03 -2.48 22.44
C THR A 61 -0.35 -2.03 21.04
N ARG A 62 0.61 -1.50 20.27
CA ARG A 62 0.39 -1.14 18.86
C ARG A 62 0.11 -2.38 17.99
N MET A 63 0.83 -3.48 18.22
CA MET A 63 0.65 -4.72 17.48
C MET A 63 -0.75 -5.31 17.66
N ARG A 64 -1.38 -5.15 18.83
CA ARG A 64 -2.78 -5.60 19.07
C ARG A 64 -3.81 -4.91 18.18
N ALA A 65 -3.51 -3.71 17.68
CA ALA A 65 -4.41 -2.95 16.82
C ALA A 65 -4.35 -3.39 15.35
N VAL A 66 -3.25 -4.01 14.91
CA VAL A 66 -3.04 -4.40 13.52
C VAL A 66 -3.46 -5.85 13.28
N LYS A 67 -4.09 -6.11 12.13
CA LYS A 67 -4.66 -7.42 11.77
C LYS A 67 -4.19 -7.95 10.42
N SER A 68 -3.31 -7.21 9.75
CA SER A 68 -2.74 -7.62 8.47
C SER A 68 -1.23 -7.83 8.56
N ILE A 69 -0.71 -8.66 7.66
CA ILE A 69 0.74 -8.90 7.51
C ILE A 69 1.45 -7.58 7.21
N VAL A 70 0.92 -6.78 6.28
CA VAL A 70 1.54 -5.52 5.83
C VAL A 70 1.68 -4.54 6.99
N GLU A 71 0.59 -4.26 7.71
CA GLU A 71 0.63 -3.34 8.85
C GLU A 71 1.56 -3.86 9.97
N THR A 72 1.59 -5.18 10.18
CA THR A 72 2.47 -5.78 11.19
C THR A 72 3.94 -5.61 10.80
N VAL A 73 4.29 -5.83 9.53
CA VAL A 73 5.66 -5.64 9.01
C VAL A 73 6.05 -4.17 9.03
N GLU A 74 5.16 -3.25 8.64
CA GLU A 74 5.40 -1.80 8.73
C GLU A 74 5.68 -1.36 10.16
N LEU A 75 4.88 -1.84 11.11
CA LEU A 75 5.06 -1.56 12.53
C LEU A 75 6.38 -2.09 13.07
N LEU A 76 6.80 -3.29 12.64
CA LEU A 76 8.10 -3.86 13.00
C LEU A 76 9.25 -3.09 12.36
N ASN A 77 9.12 -2.67 11.10
CA ASN A 77 10.12 -1.85 10.40
C ASN A 77 10.31 -0.49 11.08
N GLU A 78 9.22 0.18 11.47
CA GLU A 78 9.30 1.43 12.22
C GLU A 78 10.11 1.26 13.50
N LYS A 79 9.94 0.14 14.21
CA LYS A 79 10.70 -0.16 15.42
C LYS A 79 12.17 -0.47 15.15
N LEU A 80 12.44 -1.25 14.10
CA LEU A 80 13.79 -1.74 13.78
C LEU A 80 14.66 -0.66 13.13
N TYR A 81 14.05 0.24 12.36
CA TYR A 81 14.71 1.26 11.53
C TYR A 81 14.02 2.63 11.73
N PRO A 82 14.08 3.22 12.93
CA PRO A 82 13.45 4.51 13.20
C PRO A 82 14.00 5.61 12.29
N GLU A 83 15.30 5.62 11.99
CA GLU A 83 15.90 6.63 11.12
C GLU A 83 15.38 6.59 9.67
N GLU A 84 15.05 5.40 9.16
CA GLU A 84 14.48 5.27 7.81
C GLU A 84 13.04 5.78 7.78
N THR A 85 12.30 5.55 8.87
CA THR A 85 10.94 6.06 9.03
C THR A 85 10.93 7.59 9.10
N GLU A 86 11.77 8.18 9.95
CA GLU A 86 11.92 9.63 10.05
C GLU A 86 12.33 10.25 8.72
N ARG A 87 13.27 9.63 8.01
CA ARG A 87 13.71 10.08 6.68
C ARG A 87 12.58 10.01 5.65
N ARG A 88 11.80 8.93 5.64
CA ARG A 88 10.64 8.76 4.76
C ARG A 88 9.58 9.83 5.03
N GLU A 89 9.30 10.11 6.30
CA GLU A 89 8.35 11.15 6.70
C GLU A 89 8.83 12.55 6.33
N ALA A 90 10.12 12.85 6.55
CA ALA A 90 10.73 14.12 6.13
C ALA A 90 10.61 14.35 4.62
N LEU A 91 10.87 13.32 3.79
CA LEU A 91 10.71 13.39 2.34
C LEU A 91 9.24 13.62 1.92
N LEU A 92 8.30 13.00 2.64
CA LEU A 92 6.86 13.22 2.39
C LEU A 92 6.43 14.62 2.79
N GLN A 93 6.99 15.18 3.86
CA GLN A 93 6.74 16.55 4.28
C GLN A 93 7.31 17.55 3.27
N GLU A 94 8.56 17.36 2.85
CA GLU A 94 9.23 18.19 1.83
C GLU A 94 8.43 18.21 0.52
N ARG A 95 7.81 17.10 0.13
CA ARG A 95 6.97 17.04 -1.08
C ARG A 95 5.61 17.75 -0.92
N ARG A 96 5.08 17.88 0.30
CA ARG A 96 3.76 18.49 0.57
C ARG A 96 3.81 20.01 0.67
N GLU A 97 4.89 20.57 1.19
CA GLU A 97 4.99 22.01 1.46
C GLU A 97 5.01 22.92 0.21
N PRO A 98 5.72 22.62 -0.90
CA PRO A 98 5.78 23.55 -2.03
C PRO A 98 4.43 23.73 -2.72
N ASP A 99 3.62 22.67 -2.83
CA ASP A 99 2.32 22.75 -3.49
C ASP A 99 1.30 23.56 -2.68
N ILE A 100 1.29 23.44 -1.35
CA ILE A 100 0.34 24.19 -0.52
C ILE A 100 0.71 25.67 -0.48
N GLN A 101 2.00 26.00 -0.39
CA GLN A 101 2.44 27.39 -0.38
C GLN A 101 2.21 28.06 -1.75
N ALA A 102 2.53 27.37 -2.85
CA ALA A 102 2.25 27.86 -4.19
C ALA A 102 0.74 28.02 -4.45
N GLU A 103 -0.08 27.08 -3.97
CA GLU A 103 -1.55 27.16 -4.08
C GLU A 103 -2.13 28.32 -3.25
N ILE A 104 -1.60 28.56 -2.04
CA ILE A 104 -1.96 29.72 -1.19
C ILE A 104 -1.52 31.02 -1.85
N GLU A 105 -0.29 31.10 -2.36
CA GLU A 105 0.21 32.28 -3.05
C GLU A 105 -0.62 32.58 -4.31
N ARG A 106 -0.96 31.56 -5.10
CA ARG A 106 -1.86 31.70 -6.26
C ARG A 106 -3.25 32.21 -5.87
N LYS A 107 -3.80 31.74 -4.74
CA LYS A 107 -5.11 32.18 -4.23
C LYS A 107 -5.08 33.57 -3.61
N ILE A 108 -4.00 33.95 -2.94
CA ILE A 108 -3.86 35.25 -2.26
C ILE A 108 -3.47 36.35 -3.24
N PHE A 109 -2.47 36.11 -4.09
CA PHE A 109 -1.93 37.11 -5.01
C PHE A 109 -2.65 37.16 -6.35
N GLY A 110 -3.67 36.31 -6.53
CA GLY A 110 -4.36 36.15 -7.79
C GLY A 110 -3.46 35.53 -8.84
N GLU A 111 -4.09 34.90 -9.81
CA GLU A 111 -3.42 34.47 -11.04
C GLU A 111 -2.95 35.74 -11.76
N VAL A 112 -1.77 36.27 -11.38
CA VAL A 112 -1.03 37.18 -12.23
C VAL A 112 -0.75 36.35 -13.45
N GLU A 113 -1.59 36.51 -14.48
CA GLU A 113 -1.34 35.95 -15.80
C GLU A 113 0.14 36.19 -16.06
N ALA A 114 0.91 35.10 -16.12
CA ALA A 114 2.29 35.18 -16.56
C ALA A 114 2.25 36.07 -17.81
N PRO A 115 3.04 37.16 -17.87
CA PRO A 115 3.04 38.05 -19.02
C PRO A 115 3.07 37.16 -20.24
N ARG A 116 2.01 37.19 -21.04
CA ARG A 116 1.99 36.45 -22.29
C ARG A 116 3.18 37.02 -23.04
N GLU A 117 4.26 36.24 -23.11
CA GLU A 117 5.33 36.50 -24.04
C GLU A 117 4.72 36.26 -25.41
N ASP A 118 4.00 37.28 -25.88
CA ASP A 118 3.72 37.54 -27.27
C ASP A 118 5.06 37.93 -27.94
N VAL A 119 6.09 37.12 -27.74
CA VAL A 119 7.36 37.21 -28.45
C VAL A 119 7.33 36.06 -29.44
N ALA A 120 6.68 36.37 -30.56
CA ALA A 120 6.93 35.70 -31.81
C ALA A 120 8.39 35.97 -32.20
N GLU A 121 9.31 35.14 -31.71
CA GLU A 121 10.62 34.98 -32.33
C GLU A 121 10.71 33.54 -32.84
N ASP A 122 10.28 33.38 -34.08
CA ASP A 122 10.97 32.65 -35.16
C ASP A 122 12.08 31.70 -34.67
N VAL A 123 11.68 30.62 -33.99
CA VAL A 123 12.58 29.51 -33.69
C VAL A 123 12.75 28.73 -35.00
N PRO A 124 13.95 28.68 -35.58
CA PRO A 124 14.19 27.89 -36.78
C PRO A 124 13.84 26.43 -36.48
N GLU A 125 13.02 25.87 -37.35
CA GLU A 125 12.63 24.47 -37.41
C GLU A 125 13.88 23.58 -37.29
N ILE A 126 14.12 23.05 -36.08
CA ILE A 126 15.12 22.01 -35.86
C ILE A 126 14.56 20.77 -36.55
N VAL A 127 15.07 20.52 -37.74
CA VAL A 127 14.85 19.29 -38.50
C VAL A 127 15.24 18.12 -37.60
N GLU A 128 14.23 17.37 -37.13
CA GLU A 128 14.42 16.10 -36.45
C GLU A 128 15.26 15.19 -37.36
N PRO A 129 16.45 14.73 -36.92
CA PRO A 129 17.14 13.67 -37.63
C PRO A 129 16.29 12.41 -37.55
N ALA A 130 15.97 11.85 -38.71
CA ALA A 130 15.19 10.63 -38.87
C ALA A 130 15.68 9.51 -37.92
N PRO A 131 14.76 8.73 -37.34
CA PRO A 131 15.14 7.57 -36.56
C PRO A 131 15.96 6.60 -37.43
N PRO A 132 17.08 6.05 -36.92
CA PRO A 132 17.87 5.08 -37.65
C PRO A 132 17.02 3.86 -37.99
N GLU A 133 17.08 3.48 -39.26
CA GLU A 133 16.39 2.33 -39.84
C GLU A 133 16.59 1.07 -38.99
N GLU A 134 15.47 0.38 -38.77
CA GLU A 134 15.42 -0.94 -38.14
C GLU A 134 16.34 -1.91 -38.88
N HIS A 135 17.37 -2.40 -38.19
CA HIS A 135 18.11 -3.57 -38.62
C HIS A 135 17.17 -4.80 -38.56
N PRO A 136 17.01 -5.56 -39.66
CA PRO A 136 16.28 -6.82 -39.64
C PRO A 136 16.96 -7.79 -38.68
N ALA A 137 16.17 -8.35 -37.78
CA ALA A 137 16.54 -9.45 -36.91
C ALA A 137 17.28 -10.55 -37.68
N GLU A 138 18.45 -10.93 -37.15
CA GLU A 138 19.18 -12.11 -37.57
C GLU A 138 18.31 -13.36 -37.44
N GLN A 139 18.52 -14.25 -38.41
CA GLN A 139 17.85 -15.51 -38.59
C GLN A 139 18.09 -16.47 -37.41
N PRO A 140 17.12 -17.34 -37.09
CA PRO A 140 17.31 -18.43 -36.16
C PRO A 140 18.28 -19.46 -36.75
N HIS A 141 19.33 -19.78 -36.00
CA HIS A 141 20.18 -20.94 -36.25
C HIS A 141 19.34 -22.22 -36.19
N ALA A 142 19.33 -22.92 -37.33
CA ALA A 142 18.81 -24.27 -37.47
C ALA A 142 19.54 -25.24 -36.53
N ALA A 143 18.77 -25.93 -35.69
CA ALA A 143 19.19 -27.18 -35.06
C ALA A 143 18.69 -28.39 -35.90
N PRO A 144 19.39 -29.53 -35.86
CA PRO A 144 19.25 -30.60 -36.84
C PRO A 144 17.96 -31.41 -36.71
N ALA A 145 17.49 -31.87 -37.86
CA ALA A 145 16.39 -32.82 -38.02
C ALA A 145 16.61 -34.10 -37.19
N GLU A 146 15.75 -34.33 -36.21
CA GLU A 146 15.47 -35.65 -35.66
C GLU A 146 14.25 -36.26 -36.37
N GLN A 147 14.35 -37.57 -36.58
CA GLN A 147 13.55 -38.39 -37.48
C GLN A 147 12.10 -38.58 -36.97
N PRO A 148 11.14 -38.87 -37.87
CA PRO A 148 9.76 -39.16 -37.49
C PRO A 148 9.65 -40.56 -36.88
N THR A 149 9.59 -40.65 -35.56
CA THR A 149 9.13 -41.86 -34.87
C THR A 149 7.62 -41.76 -34.61
N ALA A 150 6.89 -42.58 -35.36
CA ALA A 150 5.54 -43.11 -35.13
C ALA A 150 4.70 -42.44 -34.01
N THR A 151 3.71 -41.68 -34.47
CA THR A 151 2.54 -41.20 -33.73
C THR A 151 1.88 -42.33 -32.93
N LYS A 152 2.11 -42.35 -31.62
CA LYS A 152 1.14 -42.83 -30.64
C LYS A 152 0.34 -41.62 -30.18
N GLU A 153 -0.98 -41.67 -30.31
CA GLU A 153 -1.88 -40.73 -29.66
C GLU A 153 -1.51 -40.63 -28.17
N PRO A 154 -1.24 -39.42 -27.65
CA PRO A 154 -1.13 -39.24 -26.22
C PRO A 154 -2.53 -39.36 -25.63
N GLU A 155 -2.79 -40.48 -24.94
CA GLU A 155 -3.85 -40.51 -23.94
C GLU A 155 -3.51 -39.46 -22.88
N LEU A 156 -4.18 -38.31 -23.01
CA LEU A 156 -4.11 -37.20 -22.09
C LEU A 156 -4.50 -37.72 -20.69
N SER A 157 -3.49 -37.89 -19.84
CA SER A 157 -3.69 -38.45 -18.50
C SER A 157 -4.56 -37.51 -17.68
N LYS A 158 -5.43 -38.06 -16.83
CA LYS A 158 -6.26 -37.30 -15.88
C LYS A 158 -5.45 -36.39 -14.95
N GLU A 159 -4.14 -36.54 -14.90
CA GLU A 159 -3.21 -35.78 -14.08
C GLU A 159 -2.89 -34.39 -14.67
N GLU A 160 -2.80 -34.24 -15.99
CA GLU A 160 -2.59 -32.93 -16.65
C GLU A 160 -3.83 -32.03 -16.58
N VAL A 161 -5.04 -32.62 -16.63
CA VAL A 161 -6.29 -31.85 -16.44
C VAL A 161 -6.43 -31.37 -14.99
N ALA A 162 -5.87 -32.11 -14.02
CA ALA A 162 -5.83 -31.69 -12.61
C ALA A 162 -4.76 -30.62 -12.33
N ALA A 163 -3.66 -30.61 -13.08
CA ALA A 163 -2.63 -29.58 -12.99
C ALA A 163 -3.11 -28.23 -13.56
N ALA A 164 -3.79 -28.22 -14.71
CA ALA A 164 -4.38 -27.01 -15.29
C ALA A 164 -5.50 -26.41 -14.42
N ALA A 165 -6.24 -27.24 -13.66
CA ALA A 165 -7.26 -26.77 -12.71
C ALA A 165 -6.66 -26.14 -11.43
N ARG A 166 -5.40 -26.46 -11.07
CA ARG A 166 -4.71 -25.85 -9.91
C ARG A 166 -4.13 -24.48 -10.25
N GLU A 167 -3.76 -24.23 -11.50
CA GLU A 167 -3.24 -22.93 -11.94
C GLU A 167 -4.34 -21.86 -12.03
N ALA A 168 -5.58 -22.25 -12.36
CA ALA A 168 -6.73 -21.34 -12.39
C ALA A 168 -7.26 -20.94 -10.99
N ALA A 169 -6.80 -21.59 -9.91
CA ALA A 169 -7.21 -21.28 -8.53
C ALA A 169 -6.33 -20.22 -7.86
N HIS A 170 -5.24 -19.79 -8.51
CA HIS A 170 -4.42 -18.69 -8.00
C HIS A 170 -5.03 -17.36 -8.45
N VAL A 171 -6.16 -17.01 -7.85
CA VAL A 171 -6.65 -15.63 -7.91
C VAL A 171 -5.52 -14.76 -7.33
N PRO A 172 -4.97 -13.82 -8.11
CA PRO A 172 -3.86 -13.02 -7.64
C PRO A 172 -4.34 -12.25 -6.41
N ILE A 173 -3.68 -12.50 -5.27
CA ILE A 173 -3.97 -11.93 -3.94
C ILE A 173 -4.16 -10.40 -4.03
N THR A 174 -3.53 -9.77 -5.02
CA THR A 174 -3.67 -8.35 -5.34
C THR A 174 -5.12 -7.91 -5.58
N ARG A 175 -5.99 -8.70 -6.22
CA ARG A 175 -7.39 -8.29 -6.45
C ARG A 175 -8.23 -8.24 -5.17
N VAL A 176 -8.11 -9.26 -4.31
CA VAL A 176 -8.85 -9.32 -3.04
C VAL A 176 -8.41 -8.21 -2.08
N VAL A 177 -7.12 -7.86 -2.10
CA VAL A 177 -6.59 -6.72 -1.32
C VAL A 177 -7.11 -5.39 -1.88
N GLN A 178 -7.16 -5.25 -3.21
CA GLN A 178 -7.60 -4.01 -3.86
C GLN A 178 -9.09 -3.75 -3.66
N ASP A 179 -9.95 -4.78 -3.71
CA ASP A 179 -11.38 -4.65 -3.43
C ASP A 179 -11.65 -4.25 -1.97
N LYS A 180 -10.95 -4.87 -1.01
CA LYS A 180 -11.04 -4.51 0.41
C LYS A 180 -10.56 -3.08 0.69
N LEU A 181 -9.54 -2.62 -0.03
CA LEU A 181 -9.01 -1.27 0.11
C LEU A 181 -10.02 -0.22 -0.37
N GLU A 182 -10.68 -0.47 -1.50
CA GLU A 182 -11.72 0.44 -2.00
C GLU A 182 -12.96 0.47 -1.08
N GLU A 183 -13.37 -0.66 -0.52
CA GLU A 183 -14.46 -0.73 0.46
C GLU A 183 -14.15 0.12 1.72
N GLN A 184 -12.93 0.02 2.25
CA GLN A 184 -12.51 0.83 3.40
C GLN A 184 -12.47 2.34 3.09
N LYS A 185 -12.03 2.74 1.88
CA LYS A 185 -12.05 4.14 1.45
C LYS A 185 -13.47 4.69 1.40
N GLU A 186 -14.43 3.94 0.86
CA GLU A 186 -15.83 4.36 0.82
C GLU A 186 -16.42 4.55 2.22
N GLU A 187 -16.12 3.66 3.17
CA GLU A 187 -16.60 3.79 4.55
C GLU A 187 -16.02 5.03 5.24
N ALA A 188 -14.73 5.30 5.06
CA ALA A 188 -14.08 6.49 5.61
C ALA A 188 -14.67 7.79 5.02
N LEU A 189 -14.94 7.80 3.71
CA LEU A 189 -15.56 8.94 3.03
C LEU A 189 -17.00 9.18 3.54
N ARG A 190 -17.77 8.10 3.76
CA ARG A 190 -19.14 8.18 4.31
C ARG A 190 -19.17 8.71 5.74
N ARG A 191 -18.19 8.37 6.59
CA ARG A 191 -18.10 8.93 7.95
C ARG A 191 -17.80 10.42 7.91
N THR A 192 -16.77 10.82 7.17
CA THR A 192 -16.36 12.23 7.04
C THR A 192 -17.47 13.11 6.47
N THR A 193 -18.21 12.62 5.48
CA THR A 193 -19.33 13.35 4.87
C THR A 193 -20.47 13.57 5.86
N LYS A 194 -20.78 12.59 6.72
CA LYS A 194 -21.85 12.73 7.73
C LYS A 194 -21.50 13.79 8.77
N GLU A 195 -20.28 13.79 9.27
CA GLU A 195 -19.82 14.78 10.26
C GLU A 195 -19.85 16.21 9.68
N PHE A 196 -19.41 16.37 8.42
CA PHE A 196 -19.50 17.65 7.73
C PHE A 196 -20.95 18.14 7.58
N VAL A 197 -21.88 17.26 7.16
CA VAL A 197 -23.30 17.61 7.00
C VAL A 197 -23.93 18.02 8.33
N TYR A 198 -23.63 17.31 9.43
CA TYR A 198 -24.12 17.70 10.75
C TYR A 198 -23.55 19.05 11.21
N GLY A 199 -22.26 19.30 10.99
CA GLY A 199 -21.63 20.58 11.29
C GLY A 199 -22.26 21.74 10.49
N LEU A 200 -22.50 21.53 9.19
CA LEU A 200 -23.15 22.50 8.32
C LEU A 200 -24.58 22.83 8.78
N LEU A 201 -25.39 21.80 9.05
CA LEU A 201 -26.76 21.98 9.52
C LEU A 201 -26.81 22.71 10.87
N LEU A 202 -25.93 22.33 11.80
CA LEU A 202 -25.84 23.00 13.11
C LEU A 202 -25.46 24.48 12.94
N GLY A 203 -24.50 24.77 12.05
CA GLY A 203 -24.08 26.14 11.75
C GLY A 203 -25.22 27.00 11.16
N ILE A 204 -26.01 26.44 10.24
CA ILE A 204 -27.19 27.13 9.66
C ILE A 204 -28.22 27.45 10.74
N ILE A 205 -28.53 26.47 11.62
CA ILE A 205 -29.49 26.68 12.72
C ILE A 205 -28.98 27.75 13.69
N LEU A 206 -27.70 27.69 14.09
CA LEU A 206 -27.10 28.65 15.00
C LEU A 206 -27.09 30.06 14.40
N GLY A 207 -26.71 30.18 13.13
CA GLY A 207 -26.71 31.43 12.38
C GLY A 207 -28.10 32.03 12.25
N PHE A 208 -29.13 31.21 12.02
CA PHE A 208 -30.52 31.66 11.98
C PHE A 208 -30.98 32.19 13.34
N VAL A 209 -30.71 31.47 14.43
CA VAL A 209 -31.07 31.90 15.80
C VAL A 209 -30.40 33.22 16.16
N LEU A 210 -29.09 33.36 15.89
CA LEU A 210 -28.36 34.61 16.11
C LEU A 210 -28.91 35.76 15.26
N GLY A 211 -29.24 35.50 14.00
CA GLY A 211 -29.83 36.48 13.10
C GLY A 211 -31.19 37.02 13.59
N VAL A 212 -32.04 36.16 14.14
CA VAL A 212 -33.32 36.57 14.74
C VAL A 212 -33.11 37.44 15.98
N ILE A 213 -32.18 37.06 16.86
CA ILE A 213 -31.87 37.83 18.08
C ILE A 213 -31.35 39.23 17.72
N ILE A 214 -30.41 39.34 16.78
CA ILE A 214 -29.85 40.64 16.37
C ILE A 214 -30.94 41.54 15.78
N ARG A 215 -31.80 41.00 14.91
CA ARG A 215 -32.88 41.78 14.28
C ARG A 215 -33.91 42.30 15.29
N GLY A 216 -34.19 41.54 16.34
CA GLY A 216 -35.15 41.90 17.40
C GLY A 216 -34.66 42.97 18.38
N VAL A 217 -33.35 43.21 18.48
CA VAL A 217 -32.79 44.26 19.37
C VAL A 217 -32.79 45.64 18.70
N THR A 218 -32.79 45.70 17.37
CA THR A 218 -32.70 46.94 16.58
C THR A 218 -34.04 47.55 16.13
N GLY A 219 -35.18 46.94 16.44
CA GLY A 219 -36.51 47.41 16.05
C GLY A 219 -37.39 47.71 17.26
#